data_AF-A0A1S8ZM53-F1
#
_entry.id   AF-A0A1S8ZM53-F1
#
_cell.length_a   1.000
_cell.length_b   1.000
_cell.length_c   1.000
_cell.angle_alpha   90.00
_cell.angle_beta   90.00
_cell.angle_gamma   90.00
#
_symmetry.space_group_name_H-M   'P 1'
#
loop_
_entity.id
_entity.type
_entity.pdbx_description
1 polymer ?
#
loop_
_entity_poly.entity_id
_entity_poly.type
_entity_poly.pdbx_seq_one_letter_code
_entity_poly.pdbx_strand_id
1 'polypeptide(L)'
;MLTENDAAQVFDTILSIPGMNETVKIDLKISRKNVLLLHHVIERGLIENQGSPSVLLQRTGQENIAELKQLSADCLARAGLAELNEKLAGLGAAKKQ
;
A
#
# COMPACT_ATOMS: atom_id res chain seq x y z
N MET A 1 -18.41 19.73 -13.13
CA MET A 1 -17.25 18.82 -13.04
C MET A 1 -16.63 19.07 -11.69
N LEU A 2 -16.49 18.05 -10.83
CA LEU A 2 -15.69 18.24 -9.61
C LEU A 2 -14.26 18.56 -10.04
N THR A 3 -13.71 19.65 -9.53
CA THR A 3 -12.29 19.96 -9.71
C THR A 3 -11.45 19.07 -8.80
N GLU A 4 -10.16 18.91 -9.09
CA GLU A 4 -9.25 18.14 -8.22
C GLU A 4 -9.25 18.65 -6.77
N ASN A 5 -9.46 19.96 -6.57
CA ASN A 5 -9.61 20.57 -5.25
C ASN A 5 -10.89 20.12 -4.53
N ASP A 6 -12.02 20.04 -5.23
CA ASP A 6 -13.29 19.59 -4.62
C ASP A 6 -13.19 18.11 -4.22
N ALA A 7 -12.55 17.28 -5.06
CA ALA A 7 -12.29 15.89 -4.73
C ALA A 7 -11.36 15.75 -3.50
N ALA A 8 -10.30 16.56 -3.43
CA ALA A 8 -9.38 16.56 -2.29
C ALA A 8 -10.07 16.94 -0.97
N GLN A 9 -10.96 17.94 -0.98
CA GLN A 9 -11.74 18.30 0.21
C GLN A 9 -12.67 17.18 0.67
N VAL A 10 -13.29 16.46 -0.28
CA VAL A 10 -14.14 15.31 0.05
C VAL A 10 -13.31 14.18 0.69
N PHE A 11 -12.13 13.87 0.15
CA PHE A 11 -11.27 12.84 0.73
C PHE A 11 -10.77 13.21 2.13
N ASP A 12 -10.35 14.45 2.36
CA ASP A 12 -9.95 14.90 3.70
C ASP A 12 -11.10 14.80 4.70
N THR A 13 -12.31 15.17 4.27
CA THR A 13 -13.50 15.11 5.11
C THR A 13 -13.82 13.65 5.46
N ILE A 14 -13.76 12.74 4.48
CA ILE A 14 -13.99 11.31 4.71
C ILE A 14 -12.95 10.73 5.66
N LEU A 15 -11.67 11.03 5.46
CA LEU A 15 -10.58 10.57 6.33
C LEU A 15 -10.66 11.15 7.76
N SER A 16 -11.36 12.27 7.93
CA SER A 16 -11.60 12.90 9.23
C SER A 16 -12.88 12.41 9.92
N ILE A 17 -13.63 11.48 9.31
CA ILE A 17 -14.85 10.92 9.93
C ILE A 17 -14.46 10.12 11.19
N PRO A 18 -15.16 10.34 12.32
CA PRO A 18 -14.97 9.53 13.52
C PRO A 18 -15.16 8.04 13.20
N GLY A 19 -14.21 7.20 13.60
CA GLY A 19 -14.20 5.76 13.29
C GLY A 19 -13.19 5.36 12.22
N MET A 20 -12.67 6.29 11.41
CA MET A 20 -11.67 5.97 10.38
C MET A 20 -10.31 5.54 10.92
N ASN A 21 -10.00 5.87 12.18
CA ASN A 21 -8.79 5.45 12.89
C ASN A 21 -9.03 4.22 13.79
N GLU A 22 -10.23 3.62 13.75
CA GLU A 22 -10.51 2.42 14.53
C GLU A 22 -9.78 1.20 13.95
N THR A 23 -9.12 0.44 14.81
CA THR A 23 -8.46 -0.80 14.40
C THR A 23 -9.51 -1.88 14.10
N VAL A 24 -9.51 -2.38 12.87
CA VAL A 24 -10.38 -3.48 12.44
C VAL A 24 -9.60 -4.78 12.25
N LYS A 25 -10.23 -5.92 12.54
CA LYS A 25 -9.67 -7.24 12.28
C LYS A 25 -10.03 -7.68 10.86
N ILE A 26 -9.02 -7.94 10.03
CA ILE A 26 -9.19 -8.46 8.67
C ILE A 26 -8.76 -9.93 8.64
N ASP A 27 -9.71 -10.85 8.44
CA ASP A 27 -9.41 -12.27 8.20
C ASP A 27 -9.23 -12.50 6.69
N LEU A 28 -8.04 -12.95 6.28
CA LEU A 28 -7.62 -12.94 4.88
C LEU A 28 -7.10 -14.32 4.47
N LYS A 29 -7.87 -15.02 3.62
CA LYS A 29 -7.54 -16.35 3.07
C LYS A 29 -7.26 -16.24 1.57
N ILE A 30 -6.01 -15.97 1.21
CA ILE A 30 -5.57 -15.86 -0.19
C ILE A 30 -4.37 -16.76 -0.47
N SER A 31 -4.13 -17.05 -1.75
CA SER A 31 -2.98 -17.85 -2.18
C SER A 31 -1.67 -17.10 -1.98
N ARG A 32 -0.55 -17.84 -1.82
CA ARG A 32 0.81 -17.29 -1.77
C ARG A 32 1.12 -16.36 -2.95
N LYS A 33 0.63 -16.70 -4.15
CA LYS A 33 0.73 -15.84 -5.34
C LYS A 33 0.08 -14.49 -5.11
N ASN A 34 -1.15 -14.47 -4.58
CA ASN A 34 -1.88 -13.23 -4.36
C ASN A 34 -1.25 -12.40 -3.22
N VAL A 35 -0.67 -13.03 -2.20
CA VAL A 35 0.10 -12.32 -1.17
C VAL A 35 1.29 -11.59 -1.79
N LEU A 36 2.06 -12.28 -2.64
CA LEU A 36 3.22 -11.69 -3.31
C LEU A 36 2.82 -10.52 -4.24
N LEU A 37 1.74 -10.70 -5.00
CA LEU A 37 1.20 -9.64 -5.86
C LEU A 37 0.69 -8.44 -5.05
N LEU A 38 -0.03 -8.69 -3.96
CA LEU A 38 -0.53 -7.64 -3.07
C LEU A 38 0.62 -6.81 -2.51
N HIS A 39 1.68 -7.48 -2.04
CA HIS A 39 2.87 -6.80 -1.54
C HIS A 39 3.46 -5.84 -2.57
N HIS A 40 3.63 -6.31 -3.81
CA HIS A 40 4.24 -5.52 -4.87
C HIS A 40 3.35 -4.36 -5.36
N VAL A 41 2.02 -4.56 -5.36
CA VAL A 41 1.06 -3.49 -5.67
C VAL A 41 1.10 -2.40 -4.60
N ILE A 42 1.16 -2.78 -3.32
CA ILE A 42 1.28 -1.82 -2.21
C ILE A 42 2.60 -1.07 -2.33
N GLU A 43 3.74 -1.75 -2.48
CA GLU A 43 5.04 -1.09 -2.62
C GLU A 43 5.06 -0.10 -3.79
N ARG A 44 4.57 -0.53 -4.96
CA ARG A 44 4.52 0.34 -6.14
C ARG A 44 3.61 1.54 -5.94
N GLY A 45 2.43 1.34 -5.35
CA GLY A 45 1.49 2.43 -5.04
C GLY A 45 2.06 3.44 -4.05
N LEU A 46 2.87 2.97 -3.08
CA LEU A 46 3.56 3.83 -2.12
C LEU A 46 4.75 4.59 -2.75
N ILE A 47 5.51 3.96 -3.66
CA ILE A 47 6.62 4.60 -4.38
C ILE A 47 6.09 5.69 -5.33
N GLU A 48 4.98 5.41 -6.02
CA GLU A 48 4.36 6.35 -6.95
C GLU A 48 3.59 7.48 -6.22
N ASN A 49 3.57 7.54 -4.88
CA ASN A 49 2.73 8.49 -4.14
C ASN A 49 2.95 9.98 -4.53
N GLN A 50 4.17 10.35 -4.94
CA GLN A 50 4.47 11.72 -5.42
C GLN A 50 3.97 12.02 -6.85
N GLY A 51 3.57 11.01 -7.62
CA GLY A 51 3.05 11.13 -8.99
C GLY A 51 1.78 10.31 -9.24
N SER A 52 1.14 9.83 -8.18
CA SER A 52 -0.02 8.94 -8.26
C SER A 52 -1.26 9.74 -8.66
N PRO A 53 -2.09 9.23 -9.58
CA PRO A 53 -3.38 9.87 -9.90
C PRO A 53 -4.40 9.74 -8.75
N SER A 54 -4.08 9.00 -7.68
CA SER A 54 -4.97 8.81 -6.54
C SER A 54 -4.81 9.93 -5.52
N VAL A 55 -5.80 10.83 -5.49
CA VAL A 55 -5.91 11.91 -4.49
C VAL A 55 -5.89 11.36 -3.05
N LEU A 56 -6.41 10.15 -2.83
CA LEU A 56 -6.39 9.49 -1.53
C LEU A 56 -4.96 9.18 -1.05
N LEU A 57 -4.12 8.62 -1.93
CA LEU A 57 -2.72 8.30 -1.58
C LEU A 57 -1.91 9.57 -1.31
N GLN A 58 -2.13 10.62 -2.12
CA GLN A 58 -1.46 11.92 -1.95
C GLN A 58 -1.78 12.60 -0.62
N ARG A 59 -3.00 12.39 -0.09
CA ARG A 59 -3.47 12.95 1.18
C ARG A 59 -3.25 12.03 2.38
N THR A 60 -2.81 10.80 2.14
CA THR A 60 -2.53 9.83 3.20
C THR A 60 -1.28 10.27 3.99
N GLY A 61 -1.39 10.33 5.31
CA GLY A 61 -0.28 10.66 6.20
C GLY A 61 0.88 9.66 6.10
N GLN A 62 2.09 10.11 6.43
CA GLN A 62 3.29 9.25 6.43
C GLN A 62 3.18 8.07 7.40
N GLU A 63 2.44 8.25 8.51
CA GLU A 63 2.17 7.19 9.48
C GLU A 63 1.37 6.04 8.87
N ASN A 64 0.26 6.35 8.18
CA ASN A 64 -0.58 5.36 7.51
C ASN A 64 0.18 4.65 6.38
N ILE A 65 1.07 5.37 5.67
CA ILE A 65 1.97 4.78 4.68
C ILE A 65 2.94 3.77 5.31
N ALA A 66 3.52 4.12 6.47
CA ALA A 66 4.40 3.23 7.20
C ALA A 66 3.66 1.98 7.71
N GLU A 67 2.43 2.15 8.21
CA GLU A 67 1.56 1.04 8.63
C GLU A 67 1.21 0.11 7.46
N LEU A 68 0.84 0.66 6.29
CA LEU A 68 0.58 -0.14 5.09
C LEU A 68 1.83 -0.90 4.61
N LYS A 69 3.00 -0.27 4.70
CA LYS A 69 4.28 -0.92 4.39
C LYS A 69 4.57 -2.07 5.36
N GLN A 70 4.33 -1.86 6.64
CA GLN A 70 4.49 -2.90 7.66
C GLN A 70 3.51 -4.06 7.45
N LEU A 71 2.24 -3.76 7.21
CA LEU A 71 1.20 -4.76 6.90
C LEU A 71 1.61 -5.63 5.70
N SER A 72 2.11 -4.99 4.65
CA SER A 72 2.60 -5.65 3.44
C SER A 72 3.77 -6.61 3.73
N ALA A 73 4.72 -6.20 4.57
CA ALA A 73 5.83 -7.05 5.01
C ALA A 73 5.36 -8.21 5.89
N ASP A 74 4.42 -7.96 6.82
CA ASP A 74 3.85 -8.98 7.70
C ASP A 74 3.09 -10.04 6.90
N CYS A 75 2.39 -9.64 5.83
CA CYS A 75 1.71 -10.58 4.92
C CYS A 75 2.71 -11.53 4.25
N LEU A 76 3.85 -11.02 3.76
CA LEU A 76 4.90 -11.85 3.18
C LEU A 76 5.52 -12.80 4.22
N ALA A 77 5.79 -12.30 5.43
CA ALA A 77 6.36 -13.10 6.51
C ALA A 77 5.42 -14.26 6.89
N ARG A 78 4.12 -13.97 7.09
CA ARG A 78 3.09 -14.99 7.37
C ARG A 78 2.93 -16.01 6.26
N ALA A 79 3.12 -15.61 5.00
CA ALA A 79 3.06 -16.52 3.86
C ALA A 79 4.34 -17.33 3.64
N GLY A 80 5.43 -17.03 4.35
CA GLY A 80 6.75 -17.62 4.17
C GLY A 80 7.43 -17.20 2.86
N LEU A 81 7.14 -16.00 2.37
CA LEU A 81 7.59 -15.51 1.07
C LEU A 81 8.64 -14.40 1.15
N ALA A 82 9.04 -13.98 2.36
CA ALA A 82 10.00 -12.89 2.55
C ALA A 82 11.33 -13.14 1.80
N GLU A 83 11.95 -14.30 2.02
CA GLU A 83 13.20 -14.67 1.35
C GLU A 83 13.05 -14.78 -0.18
N LEU A 84 11.92 -15.29 -0.66
CA LEU A 84 11.63 -15.35 -2.09
C LEU A 84 11.53 -13.95 -2.70
N ASN A 85 10.85 -13.04 -2.01
CA ASN A 85 10.69 -11.66 -2.45
C ASN A 85 12.05 -10.94 -2.54
N GLU A 86 12.92 -11.12 -1.55
CA GLU A 86 14.29 -10.58 -1.57
C GLU A 86 15.11 -11.10 -2.76
N LYS A 87 15.06 -12.42 -3.01
CA LYS A 87 15.75 -13.02 -4.17
C LYS A 87 15.20 -12.47 -5.49
N LEU A 88 13.89 -12.30 -5.61
CA LEU A 88 13.25 -11.71 -6.80
C LEU A 88 13.63 -10.24 -6.99
N ALA A 89 13.71 -9.46 -5.92
CA ALA A 89 14.19 -8.08 -5.97
C ALA A 89 15.64 -8.00 -6.47
N GLY A 90 16.50 -8.90 -5.99
CA GLY A 90 17.88 -9.04 -6.47
C GLY A 90 17.98 -9.37 -7.96
N LEU A 91 17.11 -10.26 -8.47
CA LEU A 91 17.04 -10.60 -9.89
C LEU A 91 16.56 -9.43 -10.76
N GLY A 92 15.62 -8.62 -10.26
CA GLY A 92 15.15 -7.41 -10.95
C GLY A 92 16.21 -6.31 -11.04
N ALA A 93 17.02 -6.15 -9.99
CA ALA A 93 18.10 -5.17 -9.94
C ALA A 93 19.30 -5.53 -10.85
N ALA A 94 19.55 -6.83 -11.06
CA ALA A 94 20.65 -7.33 -11.90
C ALA A 94 20.46 -7.05 -13.42
N LYS A 95 19.30 -6.55 -13.86
CA LYS A 95 19.00 -6.24 -15.27
C LYS A 95 19.25 -4.78 -15.68
N LYS A 96 19.85 -3.95 -14.82
CA LYS A 96 20.16 -2.53 -15.09
C LYS A 96 21.62 -2.23 -15.48
N GLN A 97 22.38 -3.23 -15.95
CA GLN A 97 23.71 -3.03 -16.55
C GLN A 97 23.70 -3.39 -18.03
#